data_AF-A0A976PER2-F1
#
_entry.id   AF-A0A976PER2-F1
#
_cell.length_a   1.000
_cell.length_b   1.000
_cell.length_c   1.000
_cell.angle_alpha   90.00
_cell.angle_beta   90.00
_cell.angle_gamma   90.00
#
_symmetry.space_group_name_H-M   'P 1'
#
loop_
_entity.id
_entity.type
_entity.pdbx_description
1 polymer ?
#
loop_
_entity_poly.entity_id
_entity_poly.type
_entity_poly.pdbx_seq_one_letter_code
_entity_poly.pdbx_strand_id
1 'polypeptide(L)'
;MNRRDFIRVSALGLTGSMLVPKSVLASTKSGMAGGVYYTKDAPGRWSQKVGGHMPVVEVSGKTVKVTTPHEMRGYEHYIVKHMVLDADYQFIAEKMFDPSKDSTPFSEYELADYSGKIYVLSVCNKHDTWLASAEV
;
A
#
# COMPACT_ATOMS: atom_id res chain seq x y z
N MET A 1 70.00 -21.87 -0.31
CA MET A 1 68.60 -21.80 -0.80
C MET A 1 68.47 -20.63 -1.76
N ASN A 2 67.96 -20.87 -2.96
CA ASN A 2 67.89 -19.88 -4.03
C ASN A 2 66.57 -19.09 -3.89
N ARG A 3 66.65 -17.75 -3.87
CA ARG A 3 65.53 -16.79 -3.73
C ARG A 3 64.40 -16.92 -4.77
N ARG A 4 64.54 -17.82 -5.74
CA ARG A 4 63.56 -18.11 -6.80
C ARG A 4 62.61 -19.27 -6.48
N ASP A 5 62.93 -20.10 -5.49
CA ASP A 5 62.08 -21.24 -5.11
C ASP A 5 60.95 -20.84 -4.15
N PHE A 6 61.09 -19.70 -3.46
CA PHE A 6 60.11 -19.20 -2.49
C PHE A 6 58.83 -18.65 -3.14
N ILE A 7 58.88 -18.23 -4.41
CA ILE A 7 57.73 -17.65 -5.12
C ILE A 7 56.81 -18.72 -5.72
N ARG A 8 57.25 -19.98 -5.82
CA ARG A 8 56.45 -21.06 -6.43
C ARG A 8 55.48 -21.78 -5.49
N VAL A 9 55.38 -21.37 -4.22
CA VAL A 9 54.53 -22.04 -3.21
C VAL A 9 53.25 -21.25 -2.88
N SER A 10 52.93 -20.18 -3.60
CA SER A 10 51.76 -19.32 -3.29
C SER A 10 50.46 -19.72 -4.00
N ALA A 11 50.41 -20.82 -4.75
CA ALA A 11 49.27 -21.16 -5.62
C ALA A 11 48.34 -22.28 -5.08
N LEU A 12 48.50 -22.72 -3.83
CA LEU A 12 47.67 -23.77 -3.23
C LEU A 12 47.12 -23.29 -1.88
N GLY A 13 46.01 -22.53 -1.91
CA GLY A 13 45.40 -22.08 -0.67
C GLY A 13 44.23 -21.11 -0.83
N LEU A 14 43.29 -21.37 -1.74
CA LEU A 14 42.00 -20.65 -1.75
C LEU A 14 40.85 -21.64 -2.00
N THR A 15 40.62 -22.55 -1.07
CA THR A 15 39.29 -23.14 -0.85
C THR A 15 38.59 -22.39 0.29
N GLY A 16 38.65 -21.06 0.25
CA GLY A 16 37.81 -20.20 1.07
C GLY A 16 36.51 -20.02 0.31
N SER A 17 35.42 -20.54 0.86
CA SER A 17 34.06 -20.26 0.40
C SER A 17 33.92 -18.78 0.08
N MET A 18 33.72 -18.44 -1.20
CA MET A 18 33.32 -17.09 -1.58
C MET A 18 31.96 -16.83 -0.93
N LEU A 19 31.97 -16.16 0.23
CA LEU A 19 30.79 -15.53 0.78
C LEU A 19 30.48 -14.36 -0.15
N VAL A 20 29.78 -14.64 -1.25
CA VAL A 20 29.17 -13.61 -2.07
C VAL A 20 28.16 -12.91 -1.15
N PRO A 21 28.34 -11.63 -0.83
CA PRO A 21 27.33 -10.91 -0.08
C PRO A 21 26.06 -10.95 -0.93
N LYS A 22 25.02 -11.63 -0.44
CA LYS A 22 23.70 -11.52 -1.01
C LYS A 22 23.32 -10.05 -0.86
N SER A 23 23.29 -9.33 -1.96
CA SER A 23 22.67 -8.01 -2.01
C SER A 23 21.21 -8.18 -1.60
N VAL A 24 20.92 -7.84 -0.35
CA VAL A 24 19.54 -7.70 0.11
C VAL A 24 19.05 -6.41 -0.50
N LEU A 25 18.37 -6.51 -1.64
CA LEU A 25 17.58 -5.39 -2.14
C LEU A 25 16.50 -5.12 -1.11
N ALA A 26 16.61 -4.00 -0.40
CA ALA A 26 15.53 -3.50 0.42
C ALA A 26 14.30 -3.38 -0.49
N SER A 27 13.23 -4.11 -0.16
CA SER A 27 11.99 -4.01 -0.89
C SER A 27 11.50 -2.56 -0.80
N THR A 28 11.33 -1.90 -1.93
CA THR A 28 10.72 -0.56 -2.00
C THR A 28 9.21 -0.59 -1.78
N LYS A 29 8.64 -1.73 -1.37
CA LYS A 29 7.27 -1.77 -0.86
C LYS A 29 7.25 -0.93 0.42
N SER A 30 6.58 0.22 0.35
CA SER A 30 6.29 1.08 1.52
C SER A 30 5.92 0.19 2.71
N GLY A 31 6.71 0.24 3.79
CA GLY A 31 6.49 -0.60 4.98
C GLY A 31 5.13 -0.39 5.64
N MET A 32 4.39 0.64 5.23
CA MET A 32 3.06 0.97 5.72
C MET A 32 1.95 0.21 4.99
N ALA A 33 2.12 -0.08 3.69
CA ALA A 33 1.10 -0.76 2.88
C ALA A 33 1.09 -2.27 3.20
N GLY A 34 0.03 -2.75 3.84
CA GLY A 34 -0.02 -4.11 4.41
C GLY A 34 0.56 -4.24 5.82
N GLY A 35 1.21 -3.19 6.34
CA GLY A 35 1.72 -3.13 7.71
C GLY A 35 0.80 -2.34 8.65
N VAL A 36 0.20 -1.25 8.17
CA VAL A 36 -0.74 -0.39 8.93
C VAL A 36 -2.15 -0.48 8.38
N TYR A 37 -2.30 -0.59 7.05
CA TYR A 37 -3.58 -0.74 6.39
C TYR A 37 -3.64 -2.02 5.56
N TYR A 38 -4.81 -2.61 5.46
CA TYR A 38 -5.04 -3.77 4.61
C TYR A 38 -4.98 -3.36 3.15
N THR A 39 -4.37 -4.20 2.32
CA THR A 39 -4.32 -4.03 0.88
C THR A 39 -4.76 -5.30 0.18
N LYS A 40 -4.96 -5.24 -1.13
CA LYS A 40 -5.22 -6.43 -1.95
C LYS A 40 -4.13 -7.50 -1.77
N ASP A 41 -2.86 -7.09 -1.69
CA ASP A 41 -1.71 -7.99 -1.61
C ASP A 41 -1.38 -8.44 -0.17
N ALA A 42 -1.81 -7.68 0.82
CA ALA A 42 -1.64 -7.96 2.23
C ALA A 42 -2.96 -7.75 2.99
N PRO A 43 -3.95 -8.65 2.80
CA PRO A 43 -5.28 -8.49 3.39
C PRO A 43 -5.38 -9.05 4.81
N GLY A 44 -4.30 -9.65 5.34
CA GLY A 44 -4.22 -10.21 6.69
C GLY A 44 -5.39 -11.13 7.03
N ARG A 45 -5.97 -10.95 8.22
CA ARG A 45 -7.14 -11.72 8.71
C ARG A 45 -8.41 -11.54 7.86
N TRP A 46 -8.45 -10.54 6.97
CA TRP A 46 -9.60 -10.22 6.13
C TRP A 46 -9.44 -10.64 4.66
N SER A 47 -8.61 -11.65 4.38
CA SER A 47 -8.37 -12.18 3.03
C SER A 47 -9.65 -12.51 2.23
N GLN A 48 -10.72 -12.94 2.90
CA GLN A 48 -12.01 -13.23 2.26
C GLN A 48 -12.91 -12.00 2.05
N LYS A 49 -12.50 -10.81 2.51
CA LYS A 49 -13.30 -9.58 2.50
C LYS A 49 -12.78 -8.50 1.53
N VAL A 50 -11.65 -8.75 0.88
CA VAL A 50 -11.00 -7.82 -0.07
C VAL A 50 -11.98 -7.25 -1.08
N GLY A 51 -12.77 -8.13 -1.71
CA GLY A 51 -13.70 -7.74 -2.77
C GLY A 51 -14.82 -6.82 -2.33
N GLY A 52 -15.09 -6.71 -1.02
CA GLY A 52 -16.12 -5.82 -0.46
C GLY A 52 -15.59 -4.56 0.23
N HIS A 53 -14.27 -4.42 0.38
CA HIS A 53 -13.68 -3.37 1.21
C HIS A 53 -12.54 -2.60 0.55
N MET A 54 -11.91 -3.19 -0.47
CA MET A 54 -10.91 -2.49 -1.25
C MET A 54 -11.57 -1.32 -2.00
N PRO A 55 -11.15 -0.05 -1.76
CA PRO A 55 -11.70 1.06 -2.51
C PRO A 55 -11.31 0.96 -3.98
N VAL A 56 -12.29 1.16 -4.86
CA VAL A 56 -12.10 1.34 -6.30
C VAL A 56 -11.93 2.83 -6.55
N VAL A 57 -10.79 3.19 -7.13
CA VAL A 57 -10.42 4.58 -7.40
C VAL A 57 -10.42 4.81 -8.90
N GLU A 58 -11.22 5.77 -9.35
CA GLU A 58 -11.29 6.21 -10.73
C GLU A 58 -10.81 7.66 -10.81
N VAL A 59 -9.85 7.92 -11.69
CA VAL A 59 -9.25 9.25 -11.86
C VAL A 59 -9.60 9.76 -13.25
N SER A 60 -10.06 11.01 -13.34
CA SER A 60 -10.40 11.70 -14.58
C SER A 60 -9.95 13.16 -14.50
N GLY A 61 -8.75 13.44 -15.00
CA GLY A 61 -8.12 14.74 -14.79
C GLY A 61 -7.86 14.99 -13.31
N LYS A 62 -8.46 16.03 -12.74
CA LYS A 62 -8.35 16.36 -11.30
C LYS A 62 -9.48 15.78 -10.45
N THR A 63 -10.45 15.12 -11.08
CA THR A 63 -11.55 14.46 -10.39
C THR A 63 -11.14 13.06 -9.97
N VAL A 64 -11.29 12.74 -8.69
CA VAL A 64 -11.09 11.42 -8.12
C VAL A 64 -12.41 10.90 -7.56
N LYS A 65 -12.90 9.81 -8.13
CA LYS A 65 -14.09 9.09 -7.66
C LYS A 65 -13.66 7.84 -6.91
N VAL A 66 -14.28 7.61 -5.76
CA VAL A 66 -13.99 6.45 -4.91
C VAL A 66 -15.28 5.74 -4.59
N THR A 67 -15.33 4.45 -4.89
CA THR A 67 -16.43 3.56 -4.50
C THR A 67 -15.87 2.41 -3.70
N THR A 68 -16.46 2.11 -2.54
CA THR A 68 -16.21 0.84 -1.87
C THR A 68 -17.38 -0.11 -2.15
N PRO A 69 -17.17 -1.34 -2.66
CA PRO A 69 -18.25 -2.29 -2.94
C PRO A 69 -18.78 -2.94 -1.64
N HIS A 70 -19.30 -2.11 -0.73
CA HIS A 70 -19.75 -2.49 0.60
C HIS A 70 -21.19 -2.03 0.86
N GLU A 71 -21.91 -2.77 1.68
CA GLU A 71 -23.25 -2.41 2.15
C GLU A 71 -23.24 -1.23 3.15
N MET A 72 -24.33 -0.48 3.23
CA MET A 72 -24.54 0.59 4.21
C MET A 72 -25.74 0.25 5.10
N ARG A 73 -25.56 -0.69 6.04
CA ARG A 73 -26.65 -1.19 6.91
C ARG A 73 -26.78 -0.37 8.19
N GLY A 74 -27.12 0.92 8.05
CA GLY A 74 -27.19 1.81 9.21
C GLY A 74 -25.90 1.76 10.04
N TYR A 75 -26.02 1.92 11.36
CA TYR A 75 -24.86 1.83 12.25
C TYR A 75 -24.43 0.38 12.56
N GLU A 76 -25.10 -0.64 12.01
CA GLU A 76 -24.74 -2.04 12.23
C GLU A 76 -23.45 -2.40 11.48
N HIS A 77 -23.36 -2.04 10.19
CA HIS A 77 -22.24 -2.40 9.33
C HIS A 77 -22.19 -1.48 8.12
N TYR A 78 -21.16 -0.64 8.07
CA TYR A 78 -21.07 0.43 7.07
C TYR A 78 -19.63 0.90 6.88
N ILE A 79 -19.40 1.60 5.77
CA ILE A 79 -18.17 2.36 5.57
C ILE A 79 -18.33 3.71 6.26
N VAL A 80 -17.45 3.98 7.21
CA VAL A 80 -17.41 5.21 8.01
C VAL A 80 -16.99 6.39 7.14
N LYS A 81 -15.93 6.23 6.35
CA LYS A 81 -15.42 7.28 5.47
C LYS A 81 -14.54 6.78 4.35
N HIS A 82 -14.40 7.65 3.34
CA HIS A 82 -13.26 7.66 2.45
C HIS A 82 -12.31 8.82 2.81
N MET A 83 -11.01 8.59 2.69
CA MET A 83 -9.97 9.62 2.90
C MET A 83 -8.92 9.52 1.81
N VAL A 84 -8.51 10.67 1.28
CA VAL A 84 -7.46 10.81 0.28
C VAL A 84 -6.23 11.44 0.94
N LEU A 85 -5.09 10.81 0.72
CA LEU A 85 -3.78 11.25 1.19
C LEU A 85 -2.82 11.44 0.01
N ASP A 86 -1.83 12.31 0.17
CA ASP A 86 -0.74 12.50 -0.79
C ASP A 86 0.33 11.40 -0.70
N ALA A 87 1.37 11.50 -1.51
CA ALA A 87 2.48 10.54 -1.56
C ALA A 87 3.24 10.39 -0.23
N ASP A 88 3.21 11.42 0.63
CA ASP A 88 3.82 11.47 1.95
C ASP A 88 2.82 11.15 3.08
N TYR A 89 1.66 10.59 2.70
CA TYR A 89 0.54 10.26 3.59
C TYR A 89 -0.05 11.46 4.33
N GLN A 90 0.14 12.68 3.83
CA GLN A 90 -0.52 13.87 4.35
C GLN A 90 -1.96 13.93 3.85
N PHE A 91 -2.83 14.49 4.69
CA PHE A 91 -4.25 14.61 4.38
C PHE A 91 -4.51 15.57 3.21
N ILE A 92 -5.34 15.13 2.25
CA ILE A 92 -5.86 15.98 1.17
C ILE A 92 -7.36 16.26 1.38
N ALA A 93 -8.17 15.21 1.50
CA ALA A 93 -9.62 15.32 1.61
C ALA A 93 -10.25 14.08 2.28
N GLU A 94 -11.46 14.22 2.80
CA GLU A 94 -12.27 13.07 3.25
C GLU A 94 -13.77 13.30 3.01
N LYS A 95 -14.52 12.19 2.98
CA LYS A 95 -15.98 12.18 3.07
C LYS A 95 -16.38 11.22 4.18
N MET A 96 -16.99 11.74 5.23
CA MET A 96 -17.69 10.94 6.23
C MET A 96 -19.06 10.53 5.69
N PHE A 97 -19.45 9.27 5.91
CA PHE A 97 -20.76 8.77 5.53
C PHE A 97 -21.72 8.76 6.74
N ASP A 98 -22.97 9.13 6.48
CA ASP A 98 -24.08 8.95 7.40
C ASP A 98 -24.86 7.70 6.95
N PRO A 99 -24.70 6.54 7.61
CA PRO A 99 -25.31 5.30 7.13
C PRO A 99 -26.84 5.26 7.32
N SER A 100 -27.45 6.31 7.90
CA SER A 100 -28.90 6.49 7.89
C SER A 100 -29.42 7.17 6.61
N LYS A 101 -28.52 7.77 5.82
CA LYS A 101 -28.84 8.54 4.61
C LYS A 101 -28.13 8.01 3.36
N ASP A 102 -26.84 7.68 3.48
CA ASP A 102 -26.01 7.20 2.40
C ASP A 102 -26.26 5.70 2.18
N SER A 103 -26.82 5.35 1.03
CA SER A 103 -27.08 3.95 0.62
C SER A 103 -25.86 3.27 0.00
N THR A 104 -24.88 4.06 -0.46
CA THR A 104 -23.66 3.58 -1.13
C THR A 104 -22.47 4.40 -0.66
N PRO A 105 -21.32 3.77 -0.34
CA PRO A 105 -20.12 4.49 0.03
C PRO A 105 -19.42 4.98 -1.24
N PHE A 106 -19.88 6.13 -1.72
CA PHE A 106 -19.35 6.83 -2.89
C PHE A 106 -18.90 8.24 -2.51
N SER A 107 -17.71 8.63 -2.94
CA SER A 107 -17.18 9.98 -2.78
C SER A 107 -16.56 10.47 -4.09
N GLU A 108 -16.63 11.78 -4.30
CA GLU A 108 -16.02 12.48 -5.42
C GLU A 108 -15.23 13.66 -4.86
N TYR A 109 -13.99 13.81 -5.31
CA TYR A 109 -13.06 14.85 -4.87
C TYR A 109 -12.48 15.55 -6.08
N GLU A 110 -12.35 16.88 -5.98
CA GLU A 110 -11.60 17.69 -6.94
C GLU A 110 -10.25 18.04 -6.34
N LEU A 111 -9.17 17.45 -6.86
CA LEU A 111 -7.83 17.58 -6.30
C LEU A 111 -7.05 18.75 -6.92
N ALA A 112 -7.66 19.95 -6.93
CA ALA A 112 -7.10 21.24 -7.36
C ALA A 112 -5.80 21.14 -8.21
N ASP A 113 -4.67 21.61 -7.66
CA ASP A 113 -3.36 21.60 -8.34
C ASP A 113 -2.53 20.35 -8.02
N TYR A 114 -3.06 19.39 -7.26
CA TYR A 114 -2.31 18.20 -6.88
C TYR A 114 -2.14 17.28 -8.09
N SER A 115 -0.91 16.83 -8.33
CA SER A 115 -0.57 15.83 -9.33
C SER A 115 0.41 14.83 -8.72
N GLY A 116 0.27 13.57 -9.09
CA GLY A 116 1.10 12.46 -8.64
C GLY A 116 0.32 11.45 -7.81
N LYS A 117 1.07 10.62 -7.10
CA LYS A 117 0.52 9.49 -6.38
C LYS A 117 -0.40 9.94 -5.26
N ILE A 118 -1.57 9.33 -5.17
CA ILE A 118 -2.46 9.41 -4.02
C ILE A 118 -2.64 8.06 -3.37
N TYR A 119 -3.00 8.10 -2.11
CA TYR A 119 -3.44 6.96 -1.31
C TYR A 119 -4.88 7.19 -0.88
N VAL A 120 -5.73 6.18 -1.06
CA VAL A 120 -7.15 6.27 -0.73
C VAL A 120 -7.48 5.21 0.32
N LEU A 121 -8.01 5.69 1.44
CA LEU A 121 -8.48 4.85 2.53
C LEU A 121 -9.99 4.65 2.46
N SER A 122 -10.44 3.42 2.68
CA SER A 122 -11.82 3.09 3.02
C SER A 122 -11.87 2.48 4.41
N VAL A 123 -12.70 3.03 5.29
CA VAL A 123 -12.77 2.63 6.70
C VAL A 123 -14.09 1.96 6.97
N CYS A 124 -14.09 0.65 7.26
CA CYS A 124 -15.27 -0.07 7.70
C CYS A 124 -15.34 -0.11 9.22
N ASN A 125 -16.54 0.03 9.80
CA ASN A 125 -16.71 -0.01 11.26
C ASN A 125 -16.41 -1.41 11.87
N LYS A 126 -16.40 -2.48 11.07
CA LYS A 126 -16.16 -3.86 11.52
C LYS A 126 -14.92 -4.52 10.92
N HIS A 127 -14.47 -4.06 9.76
CA HIS A 127 -13.44 -4.72 8.97
C HIS A 127 -12.24 -3.81 8.68
N ASP A 128 -11.99 -2.87 9.59
CA ASP A 128 -10.81 -1.99 9.64
C ASP A 128 -10.63 -1.12 8.38
N THR A 129 -9.39 -0.68 8.13
CA THR A 129 -9.04 0.28 7.08
C THR A 129 -8.30 -0.37 5.91
N TRP A 130 -8.75 -0.04 4.71
CA TRP A 130 -8.28 -0.57 3.44
C TRP A 130 -7.67 0.52 2.58
N LEU A 131 -6.52 0.24 1.97
CA LEU A 131 -5.73 1.20 1.22
C LEU A 131 -5.64 0.80 -0.26
N ALA A 132 -6.04 1.72 -1.15
CA ALA A 132 -5.69 1.72 -2.57
C ALA A 132 -4.73 2.88 -2.89
N SER A 133 -4.10 2.83 -4.06
CA SER A 133 -3.33 3.96 -4.60
C SER A 133 -3.68 4.19 -6.07
N ALA A 134 -3.58 5.44 -6.51
CA ALA A 134 -3.76 5.84 -7.90
C ALA A 134 -2.78 6.98 -8.23
N GLU A 135 -2.61 7.28 -9.52
CA GLU A 135 -1.89 8.47 -10.00
C GLU A 135 -2.93 9.48 -10.51
N VAL A 136 -2.73 10.76 -10.17
CA VAL A 136 -3.58 11.91 -10.53
C VAL A 136 -2.82 12.93 -11.37
#